data_AF-A0A9J6F846-F1
#
_entry.id   AF-A0A9J6F846-F1
#
_cell.length_a   1.000
_cell.length_b   1.000
_cell.length_c   1.000
_cell.angle_alpha   90.00
_cell.angle_beta   90.00
_cell.angle_gamma   90.00
#
_symmetry.space_group_name_H-M   'P 1'
#
loop_
_entity.id
_entity.type
_entity.pdbx_description
1 polymer ?
#
loop_
_entity_poly.entity_id
_entity_poly.type
_entity_poly.pdbx_seq_one_letter_code
_entity_poly.pdbx_strand_id
1 'polypeptide(L)'
;MKQSNSTLSESNLQESLSKLPEKQRQQVQTCFEAAKRKGAQGMKYSDEWLLDCIIMRMKIPKLHEHTRKHKIMVLPSKSCLNKYVRNYKSHFGFNDNVFAPIEEKTKSIDEFHRHGGLLIDELKLSESLKVTSSGLIEGFVHLGKYTSLDQSTHTCDHGLVVLYQPFSGNFQQILGVFGSHGKVKADVLAKIIVDATLTAEKSGLFVDFVTTDGASWNRSMWRQFGIKGSSKSVVCKLKHPADHSRSLHFLSDFPHLVKCTRNSIVSTGLQVPEGRVRIDVVKEAWKCDNRDIV
;
A
#
# COMPACT_ATOMS: atom_id res chain seq x y z
N MET A 1 8.44 44.01 20.69
CA MET A 1 7.30 44.06 19.74
C MET A 1 5.97 43.76 20.46
N LYS A 2 5.65 44.53 21.50
CA LYS A 2 4.33 44.57 22.15
C LYS A 2 3.86 46.02 22.03
N GLN A 3 3.50 46.45 20.83
CA GLN A 3 2.80 47.71 20.57
C GLN A 3 2.58 47.79 19.05
N SER A 4 1.35 48.16 18.67
CA SER A 4 0.84 48.32 17.30
C SER A 4 0.18 47.09 16.64
N ASN A 5 -0.77 46.44 17.31
CA ASN A 5 -1.90 45.81 16.60
C ASN A 5 -3.12 46.72 16.78
N SER A 6 -3.06 47.90 16.15
CA SER A 6 -4.21 48.79 16.02
C SER A 6 -5.17 48.19 15.00
N THR A 7 -6.29 47.65 15.50
CA THR A 7 -7.61 47.74 14.85
C THR A 7 -7.73 47.16 13.43
N LEU A 8 -7.21 45.96 13.19
CA LEU A 8 -7.89 45.07 12.23
C LEU A 8 -9.12 44.54 12.96
N SER A 9 -10.31 45.00 12.57
CA SER A 9 -11.55 44.38 13.05
C SER A 9 -11.49 42.88 12.77
N GLU A 10 -11.93 42.05 13.71
CA GLU A 10 -12.00 40.60 13.51
C GLU A 10 -12.75 40.24 12.21
N SER A 11 -13.70 41.08 11.80
CA SER A 11 -14.43 40.98 10.53
C SER A 11 -13.51 41.08 9.30
N ASN A 12 -12.60 42.05 9.24
CA ASN A 12 -11.72 42.27 8.09
C ASN A 12 -10.65 41.17 7.99
N LEU A 13 -10.24 40.63 9.14
CA LEU A 13 -9.30 39.52 9.22
C LEU A 13 -9.96 38.20 8.78
N GLN A 14 -11.21 37.96 9.18
CA GLN A 14 -11.99 36.81 8.71
C GLN A 14 -12.28 36.88 7.22
N GLU A 15 -12.62 38.06 6.69
CA GLU A 15 -12.83 38.25 5.26
C GLU A 15 -11.55 37.97 4.46
N SER A 16 -10.40 38.45 4.95
CA SER A 16 -9.09 38.18 4.33
C SER A 16 -8.69 36.71 4.43
N LEU A 17 -8.98 36.05 5.55
CA LEU A 17 -8.77 34.61 5.72
C LEU A 17 -9.64 33.80 4.77
N SER A 18 -10.88 34.22 4.50
CA SER A 18 -11.78 33.49 3.60
C SER A 18 -11.23 33.34 2.17
N LYS A 19 -10.35 34.27 1.74
CA LYS A 19 -9.68 34.27 0.44
C LYS A 19 -8.49 33.30 0.37
N LEU A 20 -8.02 32.80 1.53
CA LEU A 20 -6.91 31.86 1.58
C LEU A 20 -7.41 30.41 1.43
N PRO A 21 -6.58 29.52 0.81
CA PRO A 21 -6.79 28.09 0.87
C PRO A 21 -6.96 27.58 2.30
N GLU A 22 -7.79 26.56 2.48
CA GLU A 22 -8.18 26.04 3.79
C GLU A 22 -7.00 25.76 4.74
N LYS A 23 -5.96 25.10 4.24
CA LYS A 23 -4.76 24.78 5.02
C LYS A 23 -4.01 26.03 5.49
N GLN A 24 -3.95 27.05 4.65
CA GLN A 24 -3.32 28.32 5.00
C GLN A 24 -4.16 29.05 6.07
N ARG A 25 -5.49 29.00 5.98
CA ARG A 25 -6.38 29.54 7.03
C ARG A 25 -6.11 28.89 8.38
N GLN A 26 -6.07 27.56 8.43
CA GLN A 26 -5.82 26.81 9.66
C GLN A 26 -4.45 27.13 10.26
N GLN A 27 -3.42 27.20 9.42
CA GLN A 27 -2.08 27.57 9.86
C GLN A 27 -2.06 29.00 10.45
N VAL A 28 -2.67 29.97 9.76
CA VAL A 28 -2.70 31.37 10.21
C VAL A 28 -3.48 31.50 11.51
N GLN A 29 -4.64 30.84 11.64
CA GLN A 29 -5.41 30.79 12.88
C GLN A 29 -4.58 30.19 14.03
N THR A 30 -3.88 29.09 13.77
CA THR A 30 -2.99 28.44 14.75
C THR A 30 -1.83 29.37 15.17
N CYS A 31 -1.29 30.16 14.24
CA CYS A 31 -0.28 31.18 14.52
C CYS A 31 -0.81 32.28 15.45
N PHE A 32 -2.02 32.80 15.19
CA PHE A 32 -2.65 33.79 16.05
C PHE A 32 -2.95 33.24 17.45
N GLU A 33 -3.42 32.00 17.56
CA GLU A 33 -3.61 31.35 18.85
C GLU A 33 -2.30 31.17 19.62
N ALA A 34 -1.24 30.75 18.94
CA ALA A 34 0.08 30.59 19.56
C ALA A 34 0.63 31.93 20.06
N ALA A 35 0.43 33.01 19.29
CA ALA A 35 0.86 34.36 19.67
C ALA A 35 0.13 34.89 20.91
N LYS A 36 -1.14 34.51 21.11
CA LYS A 36 -1.92 34.88 22.30
C LYS A 36 -1.44 34.19 23.59
N ARG A 37 -0.64 33.11 23.48
CA ARG A 37 -0.21 32.31 24.63
C ARG A 37 1.21 32.65 25.08
N LYS A 38 1.48 32.42 26.38
CA LYS A 38 2.82 32.58 26.96
C LYS A 38 3.82 31.51 26.50
N GLY A 39 3.35 30.39 25.96
CA GLY A 39 4.17 29.30 25.46
C GLY A 39 3.38 28.31 24.59
N ALA A 40 4.11 27.45 23.88
CA ALA A 40 3.52 26.47 22.95
C ALA A 40 2.98 25.20 23.64
N GLN A 41 3.08 25.10 24.97
CA GLN A 41 2.55 23.97 25.73
C GLN A 41 1.01 24.03 25.80
N GLY A 42 0.36 22.87 25.64
CA GLY A 42 -1.10 22.76 25.70
C GLY A 42 -1.83 23.38 24.49
N MET A 43 -1.13 23.67 23.39
CA MET A 43 -1.76 24.04 22.11
C MET A 43 -2.72 22.96 21.64
N LYS A 44 -3.95 23.36 21.32
CA LYS A 44 -4.93 22.51 20.65
C LYS A 44 -4.78 22.78 19.15
N TYR A 45 -4.91 21.72 18.37
CA TYR A 45 -4.83 21.76 16.91
C TYR A 45 -6.10 21.13 16.36
N SER A 46 -6.56 21.56 15.19
CA SER A 46 -7.63 20.86 14.48
C SER A 46 -7.16 19.48 14.04
N ASP A 47 -8.10 18.54 13.90
CA ASP A 47 -7.79 17.16 13.46
C ASP A 47 -7.23 17.13 12.04
N GLU A 48 -7.72 18.00 11.15
CA GLU A 48 -7.21 18.17 9.79
C GLU A 48 -5.74 18.64 9.78
N TRP A 49 -5.41 19.66 10.58
CA TRP A 49 -4.04 20.16 10.67
C TRP A 49 -3.10 19.14 11.30
N LEU A 50 -3.58 18.37 12.28
CA LEU A 50 -2.84 17.26 12.86
C LEU A 50 -2.55 16.18 11.83
N LEU A 51 -3.53 15.80 11.02
CA LEU A 51 -3.36 14.82 9.94
C LEU A 51 -2.30 15.29 8.94
N ASP A 52 -2.37 16.55 8.50
CA ASP A 52 -1.36 17.15 7.63
C ASP A 52 0.03 17.16 8.26
N CYS A 53 0.13 17.47 9.56
CA CYS A 53 1.41 17.42 10.30
C CYS A 53 1.96 15.98 10.41
N ILE A 54 1.09 14.98 10.59
CA ILE A 54 1.46 13.55 10.56
C ILE A 54 2.02 13.20 9.18
N ILE A 55 1.32 13.56 8.10
CA ILE A 55 1.74 13.29 6.72
C ILE A 55 3.07 13.99 6.43
N MET A 56 3.21 15.26 6.80
CA MET A 56 4.46 16.02 6.64
C MET A 56 5.63 15.34 7.35
N ARG A 57 5.41 14.87 8.59
CA ARG A 57 6.41 14.14 9.33
C ARG A 57 6.74 12.78 8.70
N MET A 58 5.75 12.06 8.16
CA MET A 58 5.98 10.79 7.47
C MET A 58 6.83 10.98 6.22
N LYS A 59 6.61 12.07 5.46
CA LYS A 59 7.39 12.39 4.26
C LYS A 59 8.81 12.85 4.61
N ILE A 60 8.95 13.85 5.48
CA ILE A 60 10.27 14.45 5.80
C ILE A 60 10.34 14.82 7.30
N PRO A 61 10.72 13.87 8.18
CA PRO A 61 10.80 14.11 9.62
C PRO A 61 11.76 15.22 10.02
N LYS A 62 12.89 15.33 9.31
CA LYS A 62 13.94 16.33 9.59
C LYS A 62 13.44 17.75 9.30
N LEU A 63 12.72 17.95 8.19
CA LEU A 63 12.14 19.23 7.83
C LEU A 63 11.07 19.64 8.83
N HIS A 64 10.16 18.72 9.19
CA HIS A 64 9.17 18.97 10.24
C HIS A 64 9.84 19.43 11.55
N GLU A 65 10.91 18.76 11.97
CA GLU A 65 11.66 19.13 13.19
C GLU A 65 12.35 20.50 13.08
N HIS A 66 12.97 20.78 11.93
CA HIS A 66 13.61 22.06 11.65
C HIS A 66 12.59 23.20 11.68
N THR A 67 11.50 23.09 10.93
CA THR A 67 10.42 24.09 10.88
C THR A 67 9.84 24.37 12.27
N ARG A 68 9.66 23.32 13.10
CA ARG A 68 9.17 23.48 14.48
C ARG A 68 10.20 24.18 15.38
N LYS A 69 11.47 23.74 15.35
CA LYS A 69 12.53 24.28 16.23
C LYS A 69 12.84 25.75 15.93
N HIS A 70 12.89 26.11 14.65
CA HIS A 70 13.12 27.48 14.20
C HIS A 70 11.85 28.35 14.26
N LYS A 71 10.71 27.81 14.73
CA LYS A 71 9.43 28.51 14.86
C LYS A 71 8.95 29.15 13.55
N ILE A 72 9.30 28.52 12.42
CA ILE A 72 8.87 28.96 11.08
C ILE A 72 7.36 28.74 10.93
N MET A 73 6.85 27.62 11.47
CA MET A 73 5.42 27.32 11.57
C MET A 73 5.07 26.80 12.95
N VAL A 74 3.82 26.99 13.39
CA VAL A 74 3.32 26.43 14.65
C VAL A 74 2.95 24.96 14.43
N LEU A 75 3.90 24.08 14.74
CA LEU A 75 3.76 22.64 14.55
C LEU A 75 3.65 21.87 15.87
N PRO A 76 2.84 20.80 15.93
CA PRO A 76 2.79 19.90 17.08
C PRO A 76 4.15 19.27 17.39
N SER A 77 4.36 18.92 18.66
CA SER A 77 5.56 18.20 19.09
C SER A 77 5.53 16.73 18.61
N LYS A 78 6.70 16.08 18.56
CA LYS A 78 6.82 14.65 18.26
C LYS A 78 5.92 13.80 19.17
N SER A 79 5.86 14.12 20.45
CA SER A 79 5.04 13.43 21.45
C SER A 79 3.55 13.60 21.18
N CYS A 80 3.12 14.80 20.76
CA CYS A 80 1.74 15.07 20.36
C CYS A 80 1.34 14.18 19.17
N LEU A 81 2.11 14.22 18.07
CA LEU A 81 1.83 13.41 16.89
C LEU A 81 1.85 11.91 17.19
N ASN A 82 2.81 11.44 18.00
CA ASN A 82 2.86 10.04 18.40
C ASN A 82 1.62 9.61 19.19
N LYS A 83 1.01 10.50 19.99
CA LYS A 83 -0.22 10.20 20.72
C LYS A 83 -1.38 9.93 19.76
N TYR A 84 -1.51 10.72 18.70
CA TYR A 84 -2.53 10.51 17.67
C TYR A 84 -2.26 9.24 16.85
N VAL A 85 -1.02 9.02 16.42
CA VAL A 85 -0.65 7.82 15.65
C VAL A 85 -0.85 6.53 16.45
N ARG A 86 -0.64 6.55 17.77
CA ARG A 86 -0.88 5.38 18.65
C ARG A 86 -2.31 4.87 18.64
N ASN A 87 -3.28 5.73 18.34
CA ASN A 87 -4.68 5.32 18.26
C ASN A 87 -4.95 4.50 16.99
N TYR A 88 -4.12 4.66 15.95
CA TYR A 88 -4.18 3.84 14.75
C TYR A 88 -3.48 2.51 15.00
N LYS A 89 -4.26 1.48 15.33
CA LYS A 89 -3.75 0.12 15.45
C LYS A 89 -3.80 -0.59 14.10
N SER A 90 -2.65 -0.79 13.48
CA SER A 90 -2.51 -1.69 12.32
C SER A 90 -2.19 -3.09 12.82
N HIS A 91 -3.12 -4.03 12.65
CA HIS A 91 -2.86 -5.45 12.90
C HIS A 91 -2.73 -6.19 11.58
N PHE A 92 -2.07 -7.35 11.61
CA PHE A 92 -2.08 -8.27 10.48
C PHE A 92 -3.51 -8.80 10.24
N GLY A 93 -3.84 -9.05 8.98
CA GLY A 93 -5.17 -9.42 8.51
C GLY A 93 -5.81 -8.32 7.67
N PHE A 94 -7.10 -8.51 7.42
CA PHE A 94 -7.98 -7.48 6.88
C PHE A 94 -8.35 -6.49 8.00
N ASN A 95 -8.36 -5.20 7.68
CA ASN A 95 -8.68 -4.16 8.65
C ASN A 95 -10.00 -3.48 8.29
N ASP A 96 -11.05 -3.73 9.06
CA ASP A 96 -12.39 -3.17 8.84
C ASP A 96 -12.39 -1.63 8.84
N ASN A 97 -11.46 -1.00 9.58
CA ASN A 97 -11.31 0.46 9.58
C ASN A 97 -10.80 1.02 8.25
N VAL A 98 -10.23 0.16 7.37
CA VAL A 98 -9.84 0.53 6.01
C VAL A 98 -11.02 0.33 5.05
N PHE A 99 -11.83 -0.71 5.25
CA PHE A 99 -12.98 -0.99 4.38
C PHE A 99 -14.14 0.00 4.56
N ALA A 100 -14.38 0.50 5.77
CA ALA A 100 -15.46 1.48 5.99
C ALA A 100 -15.26 2.79 5.18
N PRO A 101 -14.07 3.43 5.18
CA PRO A 101 -13.80 4.56 4.29
C PRO A 101 -13.84 4.21 2.79
N ILE A 102 -13.45 3.00 2.40
CA ILE A 102 -13.54 2.55 1.00
C ILE A 102 -15.00 2.51 0.59
N GLU A 103 -15.88 1.91 1.39
CA GLU A 103 -17.31 1.81 1.13
C GLU A 103 -17.96 3.20 1.01
N GLU A 104 -17.55 4.15 1.83
CA GLU A 104 -18.05 5.52 1.70
C GLU A 104 -17.54 6.20 0.41
N LYS A 105 -16.28 5.96 0.07
CA LYS A 105 -15.68 6.53 -1.14
C LYS A 105 -16.32 5.95 -2.41
N THR A 106 -16.57 4.64 -2.46
CA THR A 106 -17.14 3.97 -3.64
C THR A 106 -18.54 4.48 -3.98
N LYS A 107 -19.32 4.99 -3.02
CA LYS A 107 -20.62 5.64 -3.29
C LYS A 107 -20.53 6.86 -4.20
N SER A 108 -19.40 7.57 -4.16
CA SER A 108 -19.16 8.77 -4.98
C SER A 108 -18.44 8.48 -6.30
N ILE A 109 -17.93 7.27 -6.47
CA ILE A 109 -17.16 6.85 -7.65
C ILE A 109 -18.10 6.14 -8.62
N ASP A 110 -18.00 6.48 -9.89
CA ASP A 110 -18.72 5.80 -10.96
C ASP A 110 -18.35 4.31 -11.06
N GLU A 111 -19.30 3.47 -11.50
CA GLU A 111 -19.11 2.02 -11.66
C GLU A 111 -17.84 1.65 -12.43
N PHE A 112 -17.60 2.30 -13.56
CA PHE A 112 -16.44 2.00 -14.40
C PHE A 112 -15.10 2.18 -13.67
N HIS A 113 -15.02 3.16 -12.76
CA HIS A 113 -13.82 3.48 -11.99
C HIS A 113 -13.67 2.59 -10.74
N ARG A 114 -14.69 1.80 -10.42
CA ARG A 114 -14.66 0.84 -9.32
C ARG A 114 -14.10 -0.51 -9.74
N HIS A 115 -13.89 -0.76 -11.03
CA HIS A 115 -13.28 -1.98 -11.57
C HIS A 115 -11.74 -2.00 -11.46
N GLY A 116 -11.19 -3.18 -11.17
CA GLY A 116 -9.78 -3.36 -10.91
C GLY A 116 -9.42 -4.80 -10.53
N GLY A 117 -8.31 -4.96 -9.83
CA GLY A 117 -7.85 -6.29 -9.41
C GLY A 117 -6.96 -6.29 -8.18
N LEU A 118 -6.72 -7.49 -7.69
CA LEU A 118 -5.88 -7.75 -6.53
C LEU A 118 -4.45 -8.05 -6.99
N LEU A 119 -3.50 -7.28 -6.50
CA LEU A 119 -2.07 -7.55 -6.63
C LEU A 119 -1.57 -8.16 -5.32
N ILE A 120 -0.94 -9.32 -5.43
CA ILE A 120 -0.50 -10.10 -4.27
C ILE A 120 0.98 -10.37 -4.41
N ASP A 121 1.73 -9.96 -3.39
CA ASP A 121 3.17 -10.17 -3.33
C ASP A 121 3.62 -10.45 -1.89
N GLU A 122 4.74 -11.17 -1.77
CA GLU A 122 5.37 -11.50 -0.49
C GLU A 122 6.64 -10.66 -0.30
N LEU A 123 6.73 -9.97 0.83
CA LEU A 123 7.88 -9.17 1.23
C LEU A 123 8.68 -9.91 2.30
N LYS A 124 10.01 -10.00 2.15
CA LYS A 124 10.86 -10.52 3.22
C LYS A 124 10.94 -9.50 4.36
N LEU A 125 10.70 -9.95 5.58
CA LEU A 125 10.80 -9.18 6.82
C LEU A 125 11.98 -9.68 7.65
N SER A 126 12.50 -8.80 8.51
CA SER A 126 13.44 -9.19 9.56
C SER A 126 12.67 -9.67 10.77
N GLU A 127 12.97 -10.88 11.24
CA GLU A 127 12.36 -11.46 12.42
C GLU A 127 12.70 -10.61 13.66
N SER A 128 11.67 -10.19 14.40
CA SER A 128 11.83 -9.41 15.62
C SER A 128 10.60 -9.54 16.49
N LEU A 129 10.80 -9.88 17.76
CA LEU A 129 9.75 -9.87 18.77
C LEU A 129 9.82 -8.56 19.56
N LYS A 130 8.68 -7.88 19.71
CA LYS A 130 8.58 -6.63 20.47
C LYS A 130 7.42 -6.70 21.44
N VAL A 131 7.69 -6.32 22.68
CA VAL A 131 6.65 -6.12 23.69
C VAL A 131 6.04 -4.73 23.49
N THR A 132 4.76 -4.69 23.19
CA THR A 132 3.99 -3.45 23.10
C THR A 132 3.78 -2.84 24.49
N SER A 133 3.44 -1.56 24.53
CA SER A 133 3.04 -0.90 25.79
C SER A 133 1.80 -1.51 26.45
N SER A 134 1.02 -2.30 25.70
CA SER A 134 -0.11 -3.09 26.20
C SER A 134 0.29 -4.44 26.80
N GLY A 135 1.57 -4.82 26.78
CA GLY A 135 2.05 -6.12 27.25
C GLY A 135 1.85 -7.26 26.24
N LEU A 136 1.28 -6.98 25.07
CA LEU A 136 1.18 -7.94 23.96
C LEU A 136 2.53 -8.05 23.25
N ILE A 137 2.92 -9.27 22.90
CA ILE A 137 4.12 -9.54 22.11
C ILE A 137 3.72 -9.56 20.63
N GLU A 138 4.31 -8.65 19.85
CA GLU A 138 4.19 -8.60 18.39
C GLU A 138 5.39 -9.27 17.73
N GLY A 139 5.20 -9.76 16.51
CA GLY A 139 6.25 -10.36 15.69
C GLY A 139 6.06 -11.85 15.40
N PHE A 140 4.95 -12.44 15.83
CA PHE A 140 4.57 -13.81 15.47
C PHE A 140 3.81 -13.86 14.14
N VAL A 141 3.72 -15.06 13.55
CA VAL A 141 2.90 -15.35 12.38
C VAL A 141 1.44 -15.01 12.66
N HIS A 142 0.81 -14.32 11.71
CA HIS A 142 -0.59 -13.94 11.79
C HIS A 142 -1.23 -13.92 10.40
N LEU A 143 -1.85 -15.05 10.05
CA LEU A 143 -2.62 -15.26 8.83
C LEU A 143 -4.13 -15.02 9.05
N GLY A 144 -4.49 -14.27 10.09
CA GLY A 144 -5.88 -14.05 10.50
C GLY A 144 -6.53 -15.35 10.97
N LYS A 145 -7.77 -15.61 10.53
CA LYS A 145 -8.55 -16.82 10.87
C LYS A 145 -7.94 -18.13 10.36
N TYR A 146 -6.90 -18.07 9.53
CA TYR A 146 -6.23 -19.23 8.94
C TYR A 146 -4.92 -19.60 9.64
N THR A 147 -4.56 -18.89 10.71
CA THR A 147 -3.36 -19.19 11.49
C THR A 147 -3.53 -20.54 12.20
N SER A 148 -2.69 -21.51 11.89
CA SER A 148 -2.68 -22.79 12.64
C SER A 148 -2.04 -22.60 14.02
N LEU A 149 -2.47 -23.39 15.02
CA LEU A 149 -1.92 -23.32 16.39
C LEU A 149 -0.38 -23.45 16.39
N ASP A 150 0.15 -24.39 15.61
CA ASP A 150 1.59 -24.62 15.48
C ASP A 150 2.33 -23.41 14.91
N GLN A 151 1.70 -22.62 14.05
CA GLN A 151 2.31 -21.44 13.42
C GLN A 151 2.30 -20.23 14.35
N SER A 152 1.33 -20.14 15.26
CA SER A 152 1.14 -18.98 16.13
C SER A 152 2.32 -18.65 17.05
N THR A 153 3.21 -19.63 17.29
CA THR A 153 4.42 -19.47 18.11
C THR A 153 5.67 -19.13 17.29
N HIS A 154 5.61 -19.21 15.96
CA HIS A 154 6.75 -18.93 15.09
C HIS A 154 6.87 -17.43 14.83
N THR A 155 8.11 -16.95 14.69
CA THR A 155 8.42 -15.58 14.29
C THR A 155 8.00 -15.33 12.85
N CYS A 156 7.49 -14.14 12.57
CA CYS A 156 7.14 -13.69 11.23
C CYS A 156 8.40 -13.23 10.50
N ASP A 157 8.66 -13.80 9.32
CA ASP A 157 9.81 -13.47 8.48
C ASP A 157 9.39 -13.04 7.05
N HIS A 158 8.11 -13.14 6.71
CA HIS A 158 7.54 -12.61 5.47
C HIS A 158 6.20 -11.90 5.72
N GLY A 159 5.92 -10.87 4.93
CA GLY A 159 4.65 -10.16 4.91
C GLY A 159 3.97 -10.33 3.55
N LEU A 160 2.86 -11.06 3.51
CA LEU A 160 1.99 -11.15 2.34
C LEU A 160 1.11 -9.90 2.27
N VAL A 161 1.22 -9.13 1.19
CA VAL A 161 0.43 -7.91 0.98
C VAL A 161 -0.64 -8.18 -0.07
N VAL A 162 -1.89 -7.81 0.24
CA VAL A 162 -3.01 -7.80 -0.71
C VAL A 162 -3.37 -6.36 -1.03
N LEU A 163 -3.05 -5.93 -2.25
CA LEU A 163 -3.24 -4.58 -2.74
C LEU A 163 -4.37 -4.55 -3.78
N TYR A 164 -5.26 -3.58 -3.71
CA TYR A 164 -6.22 -3.30 -4.75
C TYR A 164 -5.70 -2.24 -5.72
N GLN A 165 -5.78 -2.54 -7.02
CA GLN A 165 -5.41 -1.67 -8.12
C GLN A 165 -6.61 -1.46 -9.06
N PRO A 166 -7.20 -0.26 -9.15
CA PRO A 166 -8.23 0.05 -10.14
C PRO A 166 -7.63 0.08 -11.56
N PHE A 167 -8.44 -0.20 -12.58
CA PHE A 167 -8.05 -0.01 -13.98
C PHE A 167 -7.94 1.46 -14.35
N SER A 168 -8.89 2.27 -13.86
CA SER A 168 -8.96 3.70 -14.11
C SER A 168 -8.93 4.46 -12.79
N GLY A 169 -8.02 5.42 -12.69
CA GLY A 169 -7.86 6.28 -11.53
C GLY A 169 -6.52 6.12 -10.82
N ASN A 170 -6.12 7.18 -10.13
CA ASN A 170 -4.84 7.27 -9.43
C ASN A 170 -5.01 6.97 -7.93
N PHE A 171 -5.58 5.82 -7.60
CA PHE A 171 -5.60 5.36 -6.22
C PHE A 171 -5.19 3.90 -6.14
N GLN A 172 -4.54 3.53 -5.05
CA GLN A 172 -4.14 2.17 -4.72
C GLN A 172 -4.42 1.99 -3.24
N GLN A 173 -4.88 0.82 -2.83
CA GLN A 173 -5.24 0.60 -1.43
C GLN A 173 -4.82 -0.78 -0.97
N ILE A 174 -4.03 -0.84 0.09
CA ILE A 174 -3.71 -2.11 0.76
C ILE A 174 -4.97 -2.54 1.50
N LEU A 175 -5.51 -3.70 1.13
CA LEU A 175 -6.71 -4.29 1.73
C LEU A 175 -6.36 -5.12 2.97
N GLY A 176 -5.20 -5.79 2.94
CA GLY A 176 -4.73 -6.62 4.04
C GLY A 176 -3.25 -6.91 3.96
N VAL A 177 -2.65 -7.15 5.13
CA VAL A 177 -1.27 -7.59 5.26
C VAL A 177 -1.24 -8.78 6.20
N PHE A 178 -0.66 -9.90 5.81
CA PHE A 178 -0.59 -11.11 6.60
C PHE A 178 0.86 -11.46 6.92
N GLY A 179 1.15 -11.77 8.18
CA GLY A 179 2.48 -12.19 8.59
C GLY A 179 2.62 -13.69 8.47
N SER A 180 3.64 -14.18 7.77
CA SER A 180 3.95 -15.61 7.62
C SER A 180 5.37 -15.95 8.05
N HIS A 181 5.58 -17.23 8.37
CA HIS A 181 6.90 -17.83 8.52
C HIS A 181 7.17 -18.69 7.29
N GLY A 182 8.10 -18.27 6.45
CA GLY A 182 8.29 -18.76 5.11
C GLY A 182 7.08 -18.50 4.20
N LYS A 183 6.92 -19.40 3.23
CA LYS A 183 5.91 -19.32 2.17
C LYS A 183 4.52 -19.64 2.71
N VAL A 184 3.52 -18.88 2.29
CA VAL A 184 2.13 -19.21 2.62
C VAL A 184 1.71 -20.47 1.84
N LYS A 185 1.08 -21.43 2.54
CA LYS A 185 0.57 -22.64 1.89
C LYS A 185 -0.50 -22.27 0.86
N ALA A 186 -0.49 -22.96 -0.27
CA ALA A 186 -1.36 -22.65 -1.40
C ALA A 186 -2.86 -22.65 -1.06
N ASP A 187 -3.30 -23.53 -0.15
CA ASP A 187 -4.69 -23.61 0.33
C ASP A 187 -5.09 -22.42 1.21
N VAL A 188 -4.19 -21.97 2.08
CA VAL A 188 -4.42 -20.77 2.89
C VAL A 188 -4.42 -19.54 2.01
N LEU A 189 -3.49 -19.44 1.06
CA LEU A 189 -3.43 -18.34 0.11
C LEU A 189 -4.71 -18.25 -0.75
N ALA A 190 -5.22 -19.38 -1.24
CA ALA A 190 -6.49 -19.42 -1.98
C ALA A 190 -7.65 -18.85 -1.15
N LYS A 191 -7.74 -19.25 0.13
CA LYS A 191 -8.78 -18.75 1.05
C LYS A 191 -8.65 -17.24 1.31
N ILE A 192 -7.42 -16.74 1.51
CA ILE A 192 -7.16 -15.30 1.65
C ILE A 192 -7.61 -14.53 0.42
N ILE A 193 -7.37 -15.06 -0.80
CA ILE A 193 -7.78 -14.43 -2.05
C ILE A 193 -9.29 -14.35 -2.18
N VAL A 194 -10.00 -15.43 -1.85
CA VAL A 194 -11.47 -15.44 -1.86
C VAL A 194 -12.01 -14.43 -0.87
N ASP A 195 -11.51 -14.42 0.38
CA ASP A 195 -11.95 -13.43 1.37
C ASP A 195 -11.64 -11.99 0.94
N ALA A 196 -10.46 -11.73 0.38
CA ALA A 196 -10.09 -10.40 -0.13
C ALA A 196 -11.06 -9.95 -1.23
N THR A 197 -11.37 -10.86 -2.16
CA THR A 197 -12.30 -10.62 -3.27
C THR A 197 -13.69 -10.29 -2.74
N LEU A 198 -14.23 -11.12 -1.85
CA LEU A 198 -15.56 -10.92 -1.27
C LEU A 198 -15.64 -9.65 -0.41
N THR A 199 -14.60 -9.33 0.35
CA THR A 199 -14.58 -8.14 1.21
C THR A 199 -14.47 -6.86 0.38
N ALA A 200 -13.64 -6.85 -0.67
CA ALA A 200 -13.55 -5.73 -1.60
C ALA A 200 -14.88 -5.47 -2.33
N GLU A 201 -15.52 -6.53 -2.82
CA GLU A 201 -16.83 -6.49 -3.48
C GLU A 201 -17.93 -5.99 -2.55
N LYS A 202 -17.93 -6.43 -1.29
CA LYS A 202 -18.84 -5.92 -0.26
C LYS A 202 -18.67 -4.42 -0.01
N SER A 203 -17.44 -3.90 -0.10
CA SER A 203 -17.15 -2.46 0.00
C SER A 203 -17.40 -1.68 -1.30
N GLY A 204 -17.97 -2.32 -2.33
CA GLY A 204 -18.33 -1.70 -3.60
C GLY A 204 -17.20 -1.58 -4.61
N LEU A 205 -16.07 -2.27 -4.42
CA LEU A 205 -15.01 -2.39 -5.42
C LEU A 205 -15.21 -3.65 -6.27
N PHE A 206 -15.08 -3.56 -7.59
CA PHE A 206 -15.22 -4.71 -8.48
C PHE A 206 -13.87 -5.34 -8.76
N VAL A 207 -13.71 -6.62 -8.39
CA VAL A 207 -12.47 -7.37 -8.54
C VAL A 207 -12.56 -8.25 -9.78
N ASP A 208 -11.96 -7.80 -10.88
CA ASP A 208 -12.00 -8.51 -12.16
C ASP A 208 -10.82 -9.46 -12.35
N PHE A 209 -9.68 -9.20 -11.68
CA PHE A 209 -8.51 -10.05 -11.77
C PHE A 209 -7.72 -10.19 -10.46
N VAL A 210 -6.92 -11.25 -10.39
CA VAL A 210 -5.89 -11.50 -9.38
C VAL A 210 -4.55 -11.68 -10.06
N THR A 211 -3.54 -10.92 -9.62
CA THR A 211 -2.18 -11.03 -10.11
C THR A 211 -1.24 -11.51 -9.02
N THR A 212 -0.46 -12.53 -9.33
CA THR A 212 0.62 -13.05 -8.48
C THR A 212 1.90 -13.21 -9.29
N ASP A 213 3.04 -13.34 -8.61
CA ASP A 213 4.27 -13.76 -9.26
C ASP A 213 4.18 -15.21 -9.81
N GLY A 214 5.23 -15.63 -10.51
CA GLY A 214 5.32 -16.94 -11.12
C GLY A 214 5.78 -18.08 -10.20
N ALA A 215 5.83 -17.88 -8.88
CA ALA A 215 6.38 -18.84 -7.94
C ALA A 215 5.57 -20.16 -7.88
N SER A 216 6.24 -21.24 -7.45
CA SER A 216 5.64 -22.59 -7.49
C SER A 216 4.41 -22.73 -6.59
N TRP A 217 4.38 -22.06 -5.43
CA TRP A 217 3.23 -22.08 -4.51
C TRP A 217 2.07 -21.24 -5.04
N ASN A 218 2.33 -20.10 -5.69
CA ASN A 218 1.32 -19.31 -6.37
C ASN A 218 0.68 -20.08 -7.52
N ARG A 219 1.48 -20.79 -8.34
CA ARG A 219 0.95 -21.71 -9.35
C ARG A 219 0.16 -22.87 -8.76
N SER A 220 0.55 -23.37 -7.58
CA SER A 220 -0.21 -24.40 -6.86
C SER A 220 -1.57 -23.86 -6.39
N MET A 221 -1.60 -22.62 -5.90
CA MET A 221 -2.84 -21.92 -5.54
C MET A 221 -3.75 -21.73 -6.77
N TRP A 222 -3.22 -21.34 -7.92
CA TRP A 222 -3.99 -21.21 -9.17
C TRP A 222 -4.68 -22.51 -9.56
N ARG A 223 -4.02 -23.66 -9.39
CA ARG A 223 -4.60 -24.97 -9.68
C ARG A 223 -5.82 -25.29 -8.81
N GLN A 224 -5.87 -24.79 -7.57
CA GLN A 224 -7.05 -24.96 -6.70
C GLN A 224 -8.28 -24.22 -7.24
N PHE A 225 -8.05 -23.14 -7.98
CA PHE A 225 -9.09 -22.41 -8.71
C PHE A 225 -9.41 -23.01 -10.09
N GLY A 226 -8.82 -24.17 -10.44
CA GLY A 226 -8.98 -24.79 -11.75
C GLY A 226 -8.21 -24.11 -12.89
N ILE A 227 -7.36 -23.13 -12.55
CA ILE A 227 -6.54 -22.38 -13.51
C ILE A 227 -5.36 -23.26 -13.93
N LYS A 228 -5.22 -23.45 -15.25
CA LYS A 228 -4.19 -24.32 -15.84
C LYS A 228 -3.76 -23.80 -17.21
N GLY A 229 -2.47 -23.87 -17.47
CA GLY A 229 -1.89 -23.56 -18.79
C GLY A 229 -1.08 -24.74 -19.31
N SER A 230 -1.34 -25.12 -20.55
CA SER A 230 -0.57 -26.10 -21.32
C SER A 230 -0.43 -25.60 -22.76
N SER A 231 0.42 -26.24 -23.55
CA SER A 231 0.56 -25.91 -24.99
C SER A 231 -0.72 -26.11 -25.80
N LYS A 232 -1.68 -26.92 -25.29
CA LYS A 232 -2.93 -27.27 -25.99
C LYS A 232 -4.16 -26.54 -25.46
N SER A 233 -4.13 -26.07 -24.21
CA SER A 233 -5.29 -25.45 -23.56
C SER A 233 -4.83 -24.56 -22.41
N VAL A 234 -5.44 -23.38 -22.35
CA VAL A 234 -5.26 -22.38 -21.29
C VAL A 234 -6.62 -22.08 -20.68
N VAL A 235 -6.72 -22.24 -19.36
CA VAL A 235 -7.84 -21.81 -18.54
C VAL A 235 -7.28 -20.77 -17.58
N CYS A 236 -7.68 -19.51 -17.77
CA CYS A 236 -7.17 -18.34 -17.02
C CYS A 236 -8.23 -17.61 -16.20
N LYS A 237 -9.45 -18.16 -16.11
CA LYS A 237 -10.56 -17.55 -15.39
C LYS A 237 -11.51 -18.58 -14.79
N LEU A 238 -12.27 -18.18 -13.78
CA LEU A 238 -13.41 -18.91 -13.25
C LEU A 238 -14.63 -17.98 -13.09
N LYS A 239 -15.79 -18.54 -12.74
CA LYS A 239 -16.96 -17.74 -12.37
C LYS A 239 -16.64 -16.91 -11.13
N HIS A 240 -17.03 -15.64 -11.13
CA HIS A 240 -16.70 -14.74 -10.05
C HIS A 240 -17.45 -15.14 -8.75
N PRO A 241 -16.79 -15.15 -7.58
CA PRO A 241 -17.36 -15.70 -6.34
C PRO A 241 -18.45 -14.80 -5.72
N ALA A 242 -18.44 -13.49 -5.99
CA ALA A 242 -19.47 -12.58 -5.51
C ALA A 242 -20.65 -12.42 -6.50
N ASP A 243 -20.44 -12.71 -7.78
CA ASP A 243 -21.41 -12.44 -8.85
C ASP A 243 -21.21 -13.43 -10.00
N HIS A 244 -22.13 -14.38 -10.15
CA HIS A 244 -21.99 -15.44 -11.14
C HIS A 244 -22.11 -14.99 -12.60
N SER A 245 -22.52 -13.74 -12.86
CA SER A 245 -22.54 -13.17 -14.22
C SER A 245 -21.15 -12.74 -14.70
N ARG A 246 -20.22 -12.48 -13.76
CA ARG A 246 -18.84 -12.05 -14.04
C ARG A 246 -17.85 -13.21 -13.96
N SER A 247 -16.63 -12.97 -14.45
CA SER A 247 -15.50 -13.89 -14.34
C SER A 247 -14.38 -13.27 -13.53
N LEU A 248 -13.71 -14.06 -12.71
CA LEU A 248 -12.48 -13.68 -12.02
C LEU A 248 -11.29 -14.22 -12.82
N HIS A 249 -10.42 -13.32 -13.28
CA HIS A 249 -9.25 -13.65 -14.12
C HIS A 249 -7.97 -13.79 -13.29
N PHE A 250 -7.10 -14.74 -13.66
CA PHE A 250 -5.80 -14.94 -13.01
C PHE A 250 -4.69 -14.57 -13.99
N LEU A 251 -3.89 -13.58 -13.61
CA LEU A 251 -2.84 -12.99 -14.42
C LEU A 251 -1.49 -13.16 -13.72
N SER A 252 -0.42 -13.37 -14.49
CA SER A 252 0.93 -13.44 -13.92
C SER A 252 1.57 -12.05 -14.03
N ASP A 253 2.43 -11.71 -13.08
CA ASP A 253 3.26 -10.51 -13.15
C ASP A 253 4.09 -10.50 -14.45
N PHE A 254 3.67 -9.67 -15.41
CA PHE A 254 4.27 -9.59 -16.74
C PHE A 254 5.75 -9.18 -16.69
N PRO A 255 6.14 -8.11 -15.98
CA PRO A 255 7.55 -7.82 -15.69
C PRO A 255 8.34 -9.05 -15.22
N HIS A 256 7.79 -9.85 -14.30
CA HIS A 256 8.48 -11.07 -13.83
C HIS A 256 8.69 -12.09 -14.96
N LEU A 257 7.69 -12.30 -15.83
CA LEU A 257 7.83 -13.16 -16.99
C LEU A 257 8.95 -12.70 -17.92
N VAL A 258 9.01 -11.39 -18.22
CA VAL A 258 10.10 -10.81 -19.04
C VAL A 258 11.46 -11.03 -18.38
N LYS A 259 11.57 -10.82 -17.05
CA LYS A 259 12.81 -11.09 -16.31
C LYS A 259 13.21 -12.56 -16.41
N CYS A 260 12.27 -13.50 -16.26
CA CYS A 260 12.54 -14.93 -16.40
C CYS A 260 13.06 -15.27 -17.81
N THR A 261 12.39 -14.80 -18.86
CA THR A 261 12.80 -15.03 -20.25
C THR A 261 14.21 -14.48 -20.51
N ARG A 262 14.48 -13.25 -20.06
CA ARG A 262 15.80 -12.61 -20.15
C ARG A 262 16.88 -13.41 -19.41
N ASN A 263 16.59 -13.92 -18.21
CA ASN A 263 17.52 -14.76 -17.46
C ASN A 263 17.78 -16.11 -18.16
N SER A 264 16.77 -16.72 -18.78
CA SER A 264 16.93 -17.93 -19.59
C SER A 264 17.82 -17.68 -20.81
N ILE A 265 17.62 -16.58 -21.54
CA ILE A 265 18.45 -16.21 -22.71
C ILE A 265 19.92 -16.02 -22.31
N VAL A 266 20.17 -15.38 -21.16
CA VAL A 266 21.53 -15.12 -20.66
C VAL A 266 22.22 -16.38 -20.15
N SER A 267 21.49 -17.26 -19.45
CA SER A 267 22.09 -18.44 -18.80
C SER A 267 22.26 -19.63 -19.73
N THR A 268 21.18 -20.09 -20.36
CA THR A 268 21.15 -21.34 -21.14
C THR A 268 20.77 -21.12 -22.60
N GLY A 269 20.23 -19.95 -22.96
CA GLY A 269 19.61 -19.71 -24.25
C GLY A 269 18.19 -20.28 -24.34
N LEU A 270 17.39 -19.72 -25.25
CA LEU A 270 15.99 -20.09 -25.46
C LEU A 270 15.83 -20.78 -26.82
N GLN A 271 15.16 -21.93 -26.84
CA GLN A 271 14.78 -22.58 -28.09
C GLN A 271 13.50 -21.93 -28.65
N VAL A 272 13.57 -21.45 -29.88
CA VAL A 272 12.44 -20.93 -30.67
C VAL A 272 12.30 -21.77 -31.95
N PRO A 273 11.18 -21.68 -32.69
CA PRO A 273 10.99 -22.46 -33.92
C PRO A 273 12.12 -22.29 -34.95
N GLU A 274 12.72 -21.10 -35.03
CA GLU A 274 13.77 -20.72 -35.98
C GLU A 274 15.19 -21.12 -35.53
N GLY A 275 15.35 -21.60 -34.28
CA GLY A 275 16.65 -21.97 -33.75
C GLY A 275 16.83 -21.65 -32.27
N ARG A 276 18.08 -21.50 -31.83
CA ARG A 276 18.40 -21.23 -30.41
C ARG A 276 18.88 -19.79 -30.25
N VAL A 277 18.13 -18.98 -29.51
CA VAL A 277 18.48 -17.60 -29.16
C VAL A 277 19.42 -17.61 -27.95
N ARG A 278 20.59 -16.98 -28.09
CA ARG A 278 21.59 -16.83 -27.02
C ARG A 278 22.06 -15.40 -26.94
N ILE A 279 22.60 -15.03 -25.78
CA ILE A 279 23.16 -13.70 -25.54
C ILE A 279 24.37 -13.37 -26.44
N ASP A 280 25.00 -14.38 -27.05
CA ASP A 280 26.22 -14.21 -27.86
C ASP A 280 25.98 -13.34 -29.09
N VAL A 281 24.79 -13.42 -29.70
CA VAL A 281 24.42 -12.55 -30.83
C VAL A 281 24.42 -11.07 -30.43
N VAL A 282 23.90 -10.77 -29.23
CA VAL A 282 23.91 -9.40 -28.68
C VAL A 282 25.33 -8.94 -28.38
N LYS A 283 26.19 -9.83 -27.87
CA LYS A 283 27.60 -9.52 -27.60
C LYS A 283 28.39 -9.23 -28.88
N GLU A 284 28.17 -10.00 -29.95
CA GLU A 284 28.84 -9.76 -31.24
C GLU A 284 28.33 -8.47 -31.90
N ALA A 285 27.01 -8.21 -31.88
CA ALA A 285 26.46 -6.94 -32.35
C ALA A 285 27.06 -5.74 -31.60
N TRP A 286 27.13 -5.83 -30.27
CA TRP A 286 27.76 -4.80 -29.44
C TRP A 286 29.24 -4.59 -29.79
N LYS A 287 29.99 -5.65 -30.13
CA LYS A 287 31.38 -5.51 -30.60
C LYS A 287 31.45 -4.81 -31.96
N CYS A 288 30.55 -5.11 -32.88
CA CYS A 288 30.49 -4.45 -34.19
C CYS A 288 30.19 -2.95 -34.04
N ASP A 289 29.18 -2.58 -33.25
CA ASP A 289 28.81 -1.17 -33.04
C ASP A 289 29.93 -0.35 -32.39
N ASN A 290 30.75 -0.98 -31.54
CA ASN A 290 31.88 -0.31 -30.88
C ASN A 290 33.18 -0.33 -31.70
N ARG A 291 33.23 -1.01 -32.86
CA ARG A 291 34.41 -0.95 -33.75
C ARG A 291 34.52 0.38 -34.50
N ASP A 292 33.41 1.06 -34.72
CA ASP A 292 33.36 2.35 -35.44
C ASP A 292 33.57 3.58 -34.53
N ILE A 293 33.89 3.38 -33.25
CA ILE A 293 34.12 4.43 -32.24
C ILE A 293 35.63 4.59 -31.91
N VAL A 294 36.52 4.00 -32.72
CA VAL A 294 37.99 4.14 -32.60
C VAL A 294 38.59 4.72 -33.87
#